data_AF-A0A5D8QBK2-F1
#
_entry.id   AF-A0A5D8QBK2-F1
#
_cell.length_a   1.000
_cell.length_b   1.000
_cell.length_c   1.000
_cell.angle_alpha   90.00
_cell.angle_beta   90.00
_cell.angle_gamma   90.00
#
_symmetry.space_group_name_H-M   'P 1'
#
loop_
_entity.id
_entity.type
_entity.pdbx_description
1 polymer ?
#
loop_
_entity_poly.entity_id
_entity_poly.type
_entity_poly.pdbx_seq_one_letter_code
_entity_poly.pdbx_strand_id
1 'polypeptide(L)'
;MLCFCVVPDRSRRTPGSKKHVSCDMGLKQFMIPSEGDPVENPQYFRKPERQLAKAQRKLSHMKKGSKNYIKQKVKVARLHEKVSNQRKDFLHKESTKLIRENQIICLEDLQHKSFK
;
A
#
# COMPACT_ATOMS: atom_id res chain seq x y z
N MET A 1 -5.62 18.50 13.36
CA MET A 1 -6.44 17.31 13.59
C MET A 1 -7.67 17.43 12.70
N LEU A 2 -7.55 16.98 11.44
CA LEU A 2 -8.65 16.96 10.49
C LEU A 2 -8.98 15.48 10.27
N CYS A 3 -10.08 15.04 10.85
CA CYS A 3 -10.61 13.69 10.69
C CYS A 3 -11.38 13.66 9.37
N PHE A 4 -10.84 12.99 8.35
CA PHE A 4 -11.56 12.78 7.11
C PHE A 4 -12.39 11.50 7.25
N CYS A 5 -13.69 11.66 7.52
CA CYS A 5 -14.65 10.57 7.40
C CYS A 5 -14.80 10.23 5.91
N VAL A 6 -14.18 9.13 5.47
CA VAL A 6 -14.56 8.55 4.18
C VAL A 6 -15.83 7.76 4.43
N VAL A 7 -16.97 8.32 4.06
CA VAL A 7 -18.25 7.61 4.03
C VAL A 7 -18.23 6.72 2.78
N PRO A 8 -18.16 5.38 2.89
CA PRO A 8 -18.18 4.52 1.73
C PRO A 8 -19.50 4.69 0.95
N ASP A 9 -19.40 4.58 -0.38
CA ASP A 9 -20.48 4.85 -1.33
C ASP A 9 -21.75 4.01 -1.08
N ARG A 10 -22.91 4.65 -1.30
CA ARG A 10 -24.22 4.39 -0.66
C ARG A 10 -24.98 3.12 -1.10
N SER A 11 -24.40 2.11 -1.74
CA SER A 11 -25.24 1.14 -2.48
C SER A 11 -25.76 -0.08 -1.72
N ARG A 12 -25.26 -0.45 -0.52
CA ARG A 12 -25.80 -1.58 0.26
C ARG A 12 -25.73 -1.34 1.77
N ARG A 13 -26.78 -0.74 2.35
CA ARG A 13 -26.94 -0.62 3.80
C ARG A 13 -27.45 -1.94 4.38
N THR A 14 -26.66 -2.62 5.21
CA THR A 14 -27.18 -3.59 6.18
C THR A 14 -27.68 -2.82 7.41
N PRO A 15 -28.92 -3.05 7.86
CA PRO A 15 -29.43 -2.36 9.04
C PRO A 15 -28.79 -2.96 10.29
N GLY A 16 -28.02 -2.19 11.06
CA GLY A 16 -27.80 -2.56 12.47
C GLY A 16 -26.52 -2.19 13.22
N SER A 17 -25.49 -1.55 12.67
CA SER A 17 -24.33 -1.19 13.52
C SER A 17 -23.64 0.12 13.14
N LYS A 18 -23.82 1.15 13.98
CA LYS A 18 -23.06 2.40 13.94
C LYS A 18 -21.64 2.19 14.50
N LYS A 19 -20.88 1.24 13.95
CA LYS A 19 -19.49 1.01 14.34
C LYS A 19 -18.58 1.97 13.58
N HIS A 20 -17.81 2.73 14.33
CA HIS A 20 -16.87 3.73 13.85
C HIS A 20 -15.48 3.35 14.34
N VAL A 21 -14.54 3.19 13.42
CA VAL A 21 -13.15 2.83 13.76
C VAL A 21 -12.24 3.95 13.28
N SER A 22 -11.43 4.48 14.20
CA SER A 22 -10.30 5.33 13.86
C SER A 22 -9.07 4.47 13.61
N CYS A 23 -8.37 4.70 12.50
CA CYS A 23 -7.21 3.91 12.10
C CYS A 23 -5.96 4.79 12.11
N ASP A 24 -4.94 4.40 12.87
CA ASP A 24 -3.59 4.95 12.78
C ASP A 24 -2.76 4.11 11.81
N MET A 25 -1.90 4.72 10.99
CA MET A 25 -1.06 4.03 10.00
C MET A 25 0.42 4.24 10.32
N GLY A 26 1.15 3.17 10.60
CA GLY A 26 2.54 3.22 11.01
C GLY A 26 3.53 2.57 10.03
N LEU A 27 4.83 2.79 10.28
CA LEU A 27 5.90 2.10 9.56
C LEU A 27 6.12 0.66 10.05
N LYS A 28 5.92 0.42 11.35
CA LYS A 28 6.06 -0.90 12.00
C LYS A 28 4.80 -1.75 11.82
N GLN A 29 3.63 -1.15 12.04
CA GLN A 29 2.31 -1.76 11.84
C GLN A 29 1.61 -0.95 10.75
N PHE A 30 1.07 -1.64 9.74
CA PHE A 30 0.44 -0.97 8.60
C PHE A 30 -0.79 -0.17 9.02
N MET A 31 -1.59 -0.73 9.93
CA MET A 31 -2.77 -0.08 10.46
C MET A 31 -3.03 -0.56 11.89
N ILE A 32 -3.31 0.35 12.81
CA ILE A 32 -3.79 0.06 14.16
C ILE A 32 -5.21 0.63 14.25
N PRO A 33 -6.25 -0.22 14.21
CA PRO A 33 -7.62 0.21 14.43
C PRO A 33 -7.86 0.47 15.93
N SER A 34 -8.76 1.41 16.24
CA SER A 34 -9.21 1.65 17.63
C SER A 34 -9.95 0.46 18.24
N GLU A 35 -10.55 -0.38 17.40
CA GLU A 35 -11.15 -1.66 17.77
C GLU A 35 -10.66 -2.74 16.80
N GLY A 36 -10.07 -3.82 17.33
CA GLY A 36 -9.57 -4.96 16.57
C GLY A 36 -8.05 -5.14 16.63
N ASP A 37 -7.54 -6.14 15.92
CA ASP A 37 -6.11 -6.46 15.90
C ASP A 37 -5.33 -5.52 14.96
N PRO A 38 -4.10 -5.14 15.32
CA PRO A 38 -3.23 -4.37 14.44
C PRO A 38 -2.88 -5.17 13.19
N VAL A 39 -3.00 -4.53 12.03
CA VAL A 39 -2.56 -5.07 10.75
C VAL A 39 -1.06 -4.89 10.64
N GLU A 40 -0.32 -6.00 10.65
CA GLU A 40 1.11 -5.97 10.42
C GLU A 40 1.44 -5.48 9.03
N ASN A 41 2.56 -4.75 8.89
CA ASN A 41 3.10 -4.41 7.58
C ASN A 41 3.76 -5.64 6.97
N PRO A 42 3.17 -6.26 5.93
CA PRO A 42 3.69 -7.51 5.42
C PRO A 42 5.05 -7.25 4.76
N GLN A 43 6.11 -7.80 5.35
CA GLN A 43 7.46 -7.56 4.82
C GLN A 43 7.75 -8.33 3.52
N TYR A 44 6.77 -9.06 2.95
CA TYR A 44 6.97 -9.84 1.74
C TYR A 44 7.29 -8.98 0.50
N PHE A 45 7.00 -7.68 0.51
CA PHE A 45 7.42 -6.72 -0.53
C PHE A 45 8.93 -6.45 -0.53
N ARG A 46 9.62 -6.66 0.60
CA ARG A 46 11.05 -6.32 0.74
C ARG A 46 11.95 -7.15 -0.18
N LYS A 47 11.61 -8.42 -0.39
CA LYS A 47 12.36 -9.31 -1.30
C LYS A 47 12.32 -8.81 -2.75
N PRO A 48 11.14 -8.59 -3.38
CA PRO A 48 11.07 -8.07 -4.74
C PRO A 48 11.57 -6.62 -4.86
N GLU A 49 11.41 -5.77 -3.84
CA GLU A 49 12.02 -4.43 -3.81
C GLU A 49 13.56 -4.48 -3.88
N ARG A 50 14.19 -5.37 -3.10
CA ARG A 50 15.65 -5.56 -3.16
C ARG A 50 16.10 -6.06 -4.54
N GLN A 51 15.32 -6.95 -5.16
CA GLN A 51 15.60 -7.42 -6.52
C GLN A 51 15.46 -6.29 -7.54
N LEU A 52 14.45 -5.44 -7.40
CA LEU A 52 14.24 -4.26 -8.23
C LEU A 52 15.41 -3.28 -8.11
N ALA A 53 15.84 -2.95 -6.89
CA ALA A 53 16.99 -2.08 -6.65
C ALA A 53 18.28 -2.62 -7.29
N LYS A 54 18.54 -3.93 -7.15
CA LYS A 54 19.67 -4.60 -7.83
C LYS A 54 19.55 -4.51 -9.35
N ALA A 55 18.35 -4.71 -9.90
CA ALA A 55 18.11 -4.64 -11.34
C ALA A 55 18.26 -3.21 -11.89
N GLN A 56 17.84 -2.20 -11.13
CA GLN A 56 18.03 -0.79 -11.46
C GLN A 56 19.51 -0.39 -11.42
N ARG A 57 20.25 -0.82 -10.39
CA ARG A 57 21.71 -0.62 -10.33
C ARG A 57 22.40 -1.29 -11.52
N LYS A 58 22.03 -2.51 -11.88
CA LYS A 58 22.59 -3.15 -13.09
C LYS A 58 22.27 -2.35 -14.36
N LEU A 59 21.06 -1.79 -14.48
CA LEU A 59 20.65 -0.99 -15.63
C LEU A 59 21.46 0.32 -15.74
N SER A 60 21.75 0.98 -14.62
CA SER A 60 22.48 2.26 -14.62
C SER A 60 23.94 2.14 -15.07
N HIS A 61 24.56 0.98 -14.84
CA HIS A 61 25.92 0.69 -15.30
C HIS A 61 25.98 0.27 -16.78
N MET A 62 24.84 0.06 -17.45
CA MET A 62 24.80 -0.40 -18.84
C MET A 62 24.76 0.75 -19.84
N LYS A 63 25.46 0.59 -20.98
CA LYS A 63 25.39 1.54 -22.11
C LYS A 63 23.97 1.62 -22.67
N LYS A 64 23.37 2.81 -22.57
CA LYS A 64 22.04 3.12 -23.14
C LYS A 64 21.99 2.72 -24.61
N GLY A 65 20.88 2.12 -25.04
CA GLY A 65 20.65 1.68 -26.43
C GLY A 65 21.30 0.34 -26.82
N SER A 66 22.17 -0.25 -25.98
CA SER A 66 22.71 -1.59 -26.27
C SER A 66 21.61 -2.67 -26.16
N LYS A 67 21.79 -3.80 -26.87
CA LYS A 67 20.87 -4.95 -26.79
C LYS A 67 20.68 -5.45 -25.34
N ASN A 68 21.76 -5.42 -24.54
CA ASN A 68 21.72 -5.81 -23.13
C ASN A 68 20.98 -4.79 -22.25
N TYR A 69 21.12 -3.49 -22.54
CA TYR A 69 20.37 -2.43 -21.86
C TYR A 69 18.86 -2.59 -22.07
N ILE A 70 18.43 -2.86 -23.31
CA ILE A 70 17.01 -3.05 -23.62
C ILE A 70 16.44 -4.26 -22.86
N LYS A 71 17.14 -5.41 -22.88
CA LYS A 71 16.76 -6.60 -22.11
C LYS A 71 16.62 -6.32 -20.61
N GLN A 72 17.59 -5.59 -20.04
CA GLN A 72 17.58 -5.24 -18.62
C GLN A 72 16.46 -4.24 -18.27
N LYS A 73 16.16 -3.29 -19.16
CA LYS A 73 15.05 -2.32 -18.99
C LYS A 73 13.71 -3.04 -18.89
N VAL A 74 13.46 -4.03 -19.76
CA VAL A 74 12.24 -4.87 -19.69
C VAL A 74 12.18 -5.64 -18.37
N LYS A 75 13.30 -6.18 -17.89
CA LYS A 75 13.37 -6.87 -16.59
C LYS A 75 12.99 -5.94 -15.43
N VAL A 76 13.50 -4.70 -15.44
CA VAL A 76 13.15 -3.69 -14.43
C VAL A 76 11.65 -3.36 -14.48
N ALA A 77 11.07 -3.19 -15.67
CA ALA A 77 9.63 -2.92 -15.82
C ALA A 77 8.76 -4.05 -15.24
N ARG A 78 9.09 -5.32 -15.55
CA ARG A 78 8.37 -6.49 -14.99
C ARG A 78 8.46 -6.56 -13.46
N LEU A 79 9.61 -6.20 -12.88
CA LEU A 79 9.78 -6.17 -11.42
C LEU A 79 8.96 -5.04 -10.78
N HIS A 80 8.90 -3.87 -11.41
CA HIS A 80 8.03 -2.77 -10.98
C HIS A 80 6.56 -3.17 -10.98
N GLU A 81 6.10 -3.78 -12.07
CA GLU A 81 4.75 -4.29 -12.19
C GLU A 81 4.43 -5.30 -11.08
N LYS A 82 5.34 -6.25 -10.83
CA LYS A 82 5.17 -7.23 -9.75
C LYS A 82 5.04 -6.58 -8.38
N VAL A 83 5.90 -5.61 -8.04
CA VAL A 83 5.82 -4.90 -6.75
C VAL A 83 4.52 -4.09 -6.65
N SER A 84 4.13 -3.40 -7.73
CA SER A 84 2.89 -2.62 -7.77
C SER A 84 1.67 -3.50 -7.57
N ASN A 85 1.59 -4.63 -8.29
CA ASN A 85 0.47 -5.57 -8.18
C ASN A 85 0.37 -6.18 -6.78
N GLN A 86 1.50 -6.55 -6.17
CA GLN A 86 1.49 -7.05 -4.78
C GLN A 86 0.98 -5.99 -3.80
N ARG A 87 1.45 -4.74 -3.92
CA ARG A 87 0.98 -3.65 -3.04
C ARG A 87 -0.51 -3.39 -3.24
N LYS A 88 -0.99 -3.38 -4.48
CA LYS A 88 -2.42 -3.22 -4.79
C LYS A 88 -3.25 -4.36 -4.21
N ASP A 89 -2.83 -5.60 -4.37
CA ASP A 89 -3.53 -6.77 -3.84
C ASP A 89 -3.68 -6.70 -2.31
N PHE A 90 -2.61 -6.31 -1.61
CA PHE A 90 -2.66 -6.06 -0.17
C PHE A 90 -3.66 -4.96 0.20
N LEU A 91 -3.56 -3.79 -0.44
CA LEU A 91 -4.47 -2.68 -0.18
C LEU A 91 -5.93 -3.03 -0.48
N HIS A 92 -6.20 -3.79 -1.55
CA HIS A 92 -7.54 -4.26 -1.88
C HIS A 92 -8.08 -5.24 -0.85
N LYS A 93 -7.25 -6.17 -0.35
CA LYS A 93 -7.65 -7.12 0.69
C LYS A 93 -7.97 -6.40 2.00
N GLU A 94 -7.08 -5.50 2.44
CA GLU A 94 -7.27 -4.74 3.66
C GLU A 94 -8.48 -3.80 3.57
N SER A 95 -8.62 -3.03 2.49
CA SER A 95 -9.80 -2.17 2.30
C SER A 95 -11.11 -2.96 2.25
N THR A 96 -11.13 -4.12 1.58
CA THR A 96 -12.32 -4.98 1.53
C THR A 96 -12.67 -5.54 2.91
N LYS A 97 -11.67 -5.96 3.69
CA LYS A 97 -11.86 -6.41 5.07
C LYS A 97 -12.43 -5.27 5.92
N LEU A 98 -11.81 -4.09 5.85
CA LEU A 98 -12.19 -2.90 6.60
C LEU A 98 -13.63 -2.45 6.31
N ILE A 99 -14.04 -2.43 5.03
CA ILE A 99 -15.40 -2.05 4.60
C ILE A 99 -16.44 -3.10 5.02
N ARG A 100 -16.08 -4.39 5.01
CA ARG A 100 -17.01 -5.45 5.44
C ARG A 100 -17.23 -5.43 6.96
N GLU A 101 -16.20 -5.12 7.73
CA GLU A 101 -16.24 -5.12 9.19
C GLU A 101 -16.80 -3.79 9.75
N ASN A 102 -16.63 -2.67 9.04
CA ASN A 102 -16.95 -1.33 9.54
C ASN A 102 -17.78 -0.51 8.55
N GLN A 103 -18.77 0.23 9.05
CA GLN A 103 -19.64 1.08 8.23
C GLN A 103 -19.03 2.48 7.94
N ILE A 104 -18.11 2.94 8.79
CA ILE A 104 -17.46 4.25 8.68
C ILE A 104 -15.97 4.07 8.99
N ILE A 105 -15.11 4.56 8.09
CA ILE A 105 -13.65 4.53 8.24
C ILE A 105 -13.14 5.96 8.38
N CYS A 106 -12.46 6.24 9.47
CA CYS A 106 -11.76 7.50 9.69
C CYS A 106 -10.26 7.29 9.48
N LEU A 107 -9.75 7.90 8.41
CA LEU A 107 -8.32 7.95 8.12
C LEU A 107 -7.78 9.29 8.60
N GLU A 108 -6.75 9.24 9.44
CA GLU A 108 -5.96 10.43 9.75
C GLU A 108 -4.94 10.66 8.63
N ASP A 109 -4.91 11.87 8.08
CA ASP A 109 -3.94 12.26 7.05
C ASP A 109 -2.56 12.45 7.70
N LEU A 110 -1.68 11.46 7.54
CA LEU A 110 -0.27 11.53 7.90
C LEU A 110 0.50 12.38 6.89
N GLN A 111 0.26 13.70 6.92
CA GLN A 111 1.12 14.67 6.28
C GLN A 111 2.49 14.64 6.97
N HIS A 112 3.40 13.83 6.45
CA HIS A 112 4.80 13.93 6.81
C HIS A 112 5.29 15.29 6.33
N LYS A 113 5.40 16.26 7.23
CA LYS A 113 6.17 17.48 6.98
C LYS A 113 7.59 17.03 6.66
N SER A 114 7.96 17.06 5.39
CA SER A 114 9.35 16.89 4.97
C SER A 114 10.13 18.06 5.60
N PHE A 115 10.85 17.79 6.68
CA PHE A 115 11.80 18.77 7.21
C PHE A 115 12.87 18.97 6.14
N LYS A 116 13.00 20.24 5.74
CA LYS A 116 13.88 20.74 4.69
C LYS A 116 15.30 20.87 5.22
#